data_AF-E3MD95-F1
#
_entry.id   AF-E3MD95-F1
#
_cell.length_a   1.000
_cell.length_b   1.000
_cell.length_c   1.000
_cell.angle_alpha   90.00
_cell.angle_beta   90.00
_cell.angle_gamma   90.00
#
_symmetry.space_group_name_H-M   'P 1'
#
loop_
_entity.id
_entity.type
_entity.pdbx_description
1 polymer ?
#
loop_
_entity_poly.entity_id
_entity_poly.type
_entity_poly.pdbx_seq_one_letter_code
_entity_poly.pdbx_strand_id
1 'polypeptide(L)' 'MEDENLICPVCGLKRRFKSHFTNHLTNRHTKVEVLNAIKKAQMERKRKEGRKSRKELPTILEESEPEEEEEAQ' A
#
# COMPACT_ATOMS: atom_id res chain seq x y z
N MET A 1 -11.07 -25.79 -16.14
CA MET A 1 -10.95 -24.32 -16.25
C MET A 1 -11.04 -23.78 -14.84
N GLU A 2 -9.97 -23.19 -14.33
CA GLU A 2 -9.97 -22.59 -12.99
C GLU A 2 -10.85 -21.32 -13.00
N ASP A 3 -11.83 -21.26 -12.10
CA ASP A 3 -12.66 -20.07 -11.90
C ASP A 3 -11.82 -18.96 -11.22
N GLU A 4 -11.22 -18.08 -12.03
CA GLU A 4 -10.61 -16.86 -11.52
C GLU A 4 -11.72 -15.90 -11.08
N ASN A 5 -11.94 -15.80 -9.76
CA ASN A 5 -12.87 -14.84 -9.18
C ASN A 5 -12.29 -13.41 -9.28
N LEU A 6 -12.46 -12.78 -10.43
CA LEU A 6 -12.00 -11.42 -10.72
C LEU A 6 -12.97 -10.39 -10.13
N ILE A 7 -12.44 -9.46 -9.32
CA ILE A 7 -13.22 -8.41 -8.67
C ILE A 7 -12.91 -7.07 -9.33
N CYS A 8 -13.94 -6.33 -9.73
CA CYS A 8 -13.76 -5.01 -10.33
C CYS A 8 -13.28 -4.01 -9.26
N PRO A 9 -12.15 -3.32 -9.46
CA PRO A 9 -11.64 -2.38 -8.47
C PRO A 9 -12.47 -1.10 -8.35
N VAL A 10 -13.33 -0.81 -9.33
CA VAL A 10 -14.16 0.40 -9.35
C VAL A 10 -15.50 0.18 -8.65
N CYS A 11 -16.22 -0.91 -8.99
CA CYS A 11 -17.57 -1.17 -8.48
C CYS A 11 -17.70 -2.43 -7.61
N GLY A 12 -16.62 -3.18 -7.39
CA GLY A 12 -16.62 -4.39 -6.55
C GLY A 12 -17.33 -5.61 -7.16
N LEU A 13 -17.82 -5.52 -8.39
CA LEU A 13 -18.53 -6.62 -9.05
C LEU A 13 -17.59 -7.81 -9.31
N LYS A 14 -18.06 -9.01 -8.97
CA LYS A 14 -17.35 -10.28 -9.23
C LYS A 14 -17.71 -10.85 -10.60
N ARG A 15 -16.71 -11.31 -11.33
CA ARG A 15 -16.85 -12.04 -12.60
C ARG A 15 -16.01 -13.31 -12.55
N ARG A 16 -16.56 -14.41 -13.09
CA ARG A 16 -15.88 -15.73 -13.14
C ARG A 16 -14.89 -15.85 -14.30
N PHE A 17 -15.05 -15.02 -15.33
CA PHE A 17 -14.35 -15.15 -16.59
C PHE A 17 -13.66 -13.85 -16.97
N LYS A 18 -12.41 -13.99 -17.42
CA LYS A 18 -11.58 -12.86 -17.86
C LYS A 18 -12.19 -12.06 -19.01
N SER A 19 -12.79 -12.73 -20.00
CA SER A 19 -13.46 -12.07 -21.14
C SER A 19 -14.57 -11.13 -20.68
N HIS A 20 -15.44 -11.62 -19.80
CA HIS A 20 -16.53 -10.84 -19.21
C HIS A 20 -16.02 -9.73 -18.29
N PHE A 21 -14.91 -9.96 -17.60
CA PHE A 21 -14.27 -8.96 -16.77
C PHE A 21 -13.70 -7.80 -17.60
N THR A 22 -12.94 -8.11 -18.65
CA THR A 22 -12.40 -7.10 -19.57
C THR A 22 -13.52 -6.30 -20.23
N ASN A 23 -14.55 -6.98 -20.75
CA ASN A 23 -15.70 -6.31 -21.38
C ASN A 23 -16.47 -5.41 -20.39
N HIS A 24 -16.56 -5.82 -19.13
CA HIS A 24 -17.14 -5.00 -18.08
C HIS A 24 -16.31 -3.73 -17.83
N LEU A 25 -14.98 -3.85 -17.73
CA LEU A 25 -14.11 -2.69 -17.53
C LEU A 25 -14.19 -1.71 -18.69
N THR A 26 -14.25 -2.18 -19.94
CA THR A 26 -14.30 -1.30 -21.12
C THR A 26 -15.67 -0.63 -21.30
N ASN A 27 -16.77 -1.32 -20.96
CA ASN A 27 -18.12 -0.78 -21.24
C ASN A 27 -18.72 0.01 -20.08
N ARG A 28 -18.30 -0.24 -18.84
CA ARG A 28 -18.91 0.38 -17.65
C ARG A 28 -18.01 1.41 -16.98
N HIS A 29 -16.72 1.41 -17.26
CA HIS A 29 -15.77 2.29 -16.61
C HIS A 29 -14.88 2.96 -17.64
N THR A 30 -14.56 4.22 -17.37
CA THR A 30 -13.52 4.91 -18.14
C THR A 30 -12.14 4.41 -17.71
N LYS A 31 -11.16 4.53 -18.61
CA LYS A 31 -9.75 4.20 -18.30
C LYS A 31 -9.24 4.94 -17.05
N VAL A 32 -9.69 6.19 -16.86
CA VAL A 32 -9.29 7.03 -15.72
C VAL A 32 -9.81 6.47 -14.39
N GLU A 33 -11.07 6.05 -14.34
CA GLU A 33 -11.65 5.43 -13.13
C GLU A 33 -10.92 4.15 -12.73
N VAL A 34 -10.62 3.29 -13.73
CA VAL A 34 -9.91 2.03 -13.49
C VAL A 34 -8.51 2.30 -12.93
N LEU A 35 -7.75 3.21 -13.54
CA LEU A 35 -6.41 3.57 -13.07
C LEU A 35 -6.43 4.18 -11.66
N ASN A 36 -7.39 5.05 -11.37
CA ASN A 36 -7.54 5.64 -10.05
C ASN A 36 -7.89 4.59 -9.00
N ALA A 37 -8.76 3.64 -9.32
CA ALA A 37 -9.12 2.54 -8.42
C ALA A 37 -7.93 1.62 -8.14
N ILE A 38 -7.13 1.27 -9.16
CA ILE A 38 -5.91 0.48 -9.00
C ILE A 38 -4.89 1.21 -8.11
N LYS A 39 -4.65 2.51 -8.35
CA LYS A 39 -3.76 3.33 -7.52
C LYS A 39 -4.22 3.37 -6.07
N LYS A 40 -5.52 3.59 -5.82
CA LYS A 40 -6.10 3.56 -4.46
C LYS A 40 -5.88 2.20 -3.79
N ALA A 41 -6.15 1.10 -4.50
CA ALA A 41 -5.96 -0.24 -3.97
C ALA A 41 -4.49 -0.54 -3.62
N GLN A 42 -3.54 -0.07 -4.44
CA GLN A 42 -2.10 -0.21 -4.16
C GLN A 42 -1.66 0.60 -2.93
N MET A 43 -2.13 1.85 -2.80
CA MET A 43 -1.78 2.71 -1.66
C MET A 43 -2.38 2.19 -0.35
N GLU A 44 -3.58 1.61 -0.37
CA GLU A 44 -4.19 0.99 0.81
C GLU A 44 -3.38 -0.23 1.31
N ARG A 45 -2.86 -1.06 0.38
CA ARG A 45 -1.98 -2.18 0.74
C ARG A 45 -0.71 -1.73 1.43
N LYS A 46 -0.05 -0.68 0.91
CA LYS A 46 1.17 -0.10 1.51
C LYS A 46 0.94 0.42 2.94
N ARG A 47 -0.23 0.99 3.22
CA ARG A 47 -0.59 1.45 4.58
C ARG A 47 -0.78 0.31 5.59
N LYS A 48 -1.23 -0.87 5.13
CA LYS A 48 -1.44 -2.04 5.98
C LYS A 48 -0.13 -2.81 6.26
N GLU A 49 0.86 -2.74 5.36
CA GLU A 49 2.19 -3.31 5.60
C GLU A 49 3.00 -2.52 6.66
N GLY A 50 2.84 -1.20 6.73
CA GLY A 50 3.52 -0.37 7.74
C GLY A 50 3.08 -0.60 9.20
N ARG A 51 2.01 -1.36 9.44
CA ARG A 51 1.48 -1.62 10.80
C ARG A 51 1.99 -2.92 11.43
N LYS A 52 2.74 -3.76 10.70
CA LYS A 52 3.32 -5.00 11.23
C LYS A 52 4.78 -4.87 11.67
N SER A 53 5.48 -3.81 11.29
CA SER A 53 6.91 -3.64 11.61
C SER A 53 7.21 -2.77 12.83
N ARG A 54 6.20 -2.32 13.59
CA ARG A 54 6.39 -1.49 14.81
C ARG A 54 6.32 -2.30 16.10
N LYS A 55 7.14 -3.33 16.17
CA LYS A 55 7.85 -3.81 17.36
C LYS A 55 9.20 -4.14 16.74
N GLU A 56 10.17 -3.24 16.71
CA GLU A 56 11.01 -2.84 17.84
C GLU A 56 11.62 -1.49 17.48
N LEU A 57 11.36 -0.46 18.29
CA LEU A 57 12.13 0.77 18.25
C LEU A 57 13.19 0.60 19.36
N PRO A 58 14.50 0.53 19.06
CA PRO A 58 15.48 0.78 20.10
C PRO A 58 15.40 2.29 20.40
N THR A 59 14.82 2.61 21.55
CA THR A 59 14.98 3.92 22.18
C THR A 59 16.44 4.03 22.60
N ILE A 60 17.30 4.54 21.72
CA ILE A 60 18.61 5.02 22.14
C ILE A 60 18.37 6.41 22.68
N LEU A 61 18.39 6.50 24.01
CA LEU A 61 18.37 7.72 24.79
C LEU A 61 19.45 8.65 24.25
N GLU A 62 19.00 9.82 23.79
CA GLU A 62 19.81 11.03 23.68
C GLU A 62 20.13 11.46 25.12
N GLU A 63 21.25 10.96 25.67
CA GLU A 63 21.88 11.55 26.85
C GLU A 63 22.94 12.52 26.36
N SER A 64 22.48 13.77 26.27
CA SER A 64 23.16 15.03 26.50
C SER A 64 24.67 14.98 26.78
N GLU A 65 25.41 15.67 25.90
CA GLU A 65 26.68 16.32 26.21
C GLU A 65 26.54 17.16 27.50
N PRO A 66 27.60 17.20 28.33
CA PRO A 66 28.17 18.51 28.64
C PRO A 66 29.71 18.54 28.56
N GLU A 67 30.18 19.53 27.82
CA GLU A 67 31.27 20.49 28.07
C GLU A 67 32.47 20.11 28.98
N GLU A 68 33.66 20.31 28.38
CA GLU A 68 34.80 21.12 28.85
C GLU A 68 35.55 20.74 30.15
N GLU A 69 36.83 20.35 30.01
CA GLU A 69 38.02 20.88 30.75
C GLU A 69 39.27 20.17 30.15
N GLU A 70 40.07 20.82 29.31
CA GLU A 70 41.33 21.51 29.67
C GLU A 70 42.22 20.70 30.64
N GLU A 71 43.30 20.09 30.13
CA GLU A 71 44.65 20.51 30.52
C GLU A 71 45.70 19.95 29.56
N ALA A 72 46.75 20.74 29.38
CA ALA A 72 47.78 20.63 28.38
C ALA A 72 49.08 20.01 28.94
N GLN A 73 49.92 19.58 27.99
CA GLN A 73 51.38 19.33 28.09
C GLN A 73 51.86 17.97 28.62
#